data_AF-A0A2E6NJU4-F1
#
_entry.id   AF-A0A2E6NJU4-F1
#
_cell.length_a   1.000
_cell.length_b   1.000
_cell.length_c   1.000
_cell.angle_alpha   90.00
_cell.angle_beta   90.00
_cell.angle_gamma   90.00
#
_symmetry.space_group_name_H-M   'P 1'
#
loop_
_entity.id
_entity.type
_entity.pdbx_description
1 polymer ?
#
loop_
_entity_poly.entity_id
_entity_poly.type
_entity_poly.pdbx_seq_one_letter_code
_entity_poly.pdbx_strand_id
1 'polypeptide(L)'
;CDDLGDGIGVAIDTYHVWWDADLERQIKRAGQSNRILACHVCDWLVPTQDLLTDRGMPGDGIIDLRRIRSMVEAAGYDRCYEIEIFSSKNWWQRNPDEVLQTCIERHQTVV
;
A
#
# COMPACT_ATOMS: atom_id res chain seq x y z
N CYS A 1 -14.36 -11.07 8.23
CA CYS A 1 -13.72 -12.25 7.62
C CYS A 1 -13.85 -13.47 8.51
N ASP A 2 -13.45 -13.37 9.79
CA ASP A 2 -13.51 -14.50 10.73
C ASP A 2 -14.92 -15.11 10.84
N ASP A 3 -15.95 -14.28 10.94
CA ASP A 3 -17.35 -14.73 11.03
C ASP A 3 -17.89 -15.37 9.74
N LEU A 4 -17.26 -15.10 8.59
CA LEU A 4 -17.74 -15.56 7.27
C LEU A 4 -17.10 -16.87 6.81
N GLY A 5 -16.06 -17.35 7.51
CA GLY A 5 -15.36 -18.60 7.19
C GLY A 5 -14.26 -18.45 6.14
N ASP A 6 -14.05 -19.50 5.35
CA ASP A 6 -12.94 -19.66 4.42
C ASP A 6 -13.19 -18.97 3.07
N GLY A 7 -12.12 -18.74 2.29
CA GLY A 7 -12.18 -18.12 0.96
C GLY A 7 -12.30 -16.60 0.96
N ILE A 8 -12.25 -15.95 2.13
CA ILE A 8 -12.36 -14.49 2.28
C ILE A 8 -11.14 -13.95 3.05
N GLY A 9 -10.66 -12.79 2.65
CA GLY A 9 -9.57 -12.10 3.32
C GLY A 9 -9.61 -10.59 3.07
N VAL A 10 -8.47 -9.93 3.24
CA VAL A 10 -8.31 -8.48 3.14
C VAL A 10 -7.21 -8.11 2.16
N ALA A 11 -7.40 -6.98 1.47
CA ALA A 11 -6.33 -6.26 0.80
C ALA A 11 -5.83 -5.16 1.75
N ILE A 12 -4.52 -5.08 1.95
CA ILE A 12 -3.88 -4.05 2.75
C ILE A 12 -3.38 -2.97 1.79
N ASP A 13 -4.13 -1.88 1.64
CA ASP A 13 -3.71 -0.72 0.87
C ASP A 13 -3.17 0.35 1.82
N THR A 14 -1.91 0.74 1.65
CA THR A 14 -1.25 1.74 2.49
C THR A 14 -2.00 3.06 2.55
N TYR A 15 -2.63 3.51 1.46
CA TYR A 15 -3.44 4.74 1.44
C TYR A 15 -4.57 4.70 2.46
N HIS A 16 -5.15 3.53 2.66
CA HIS A 16 -6.35 3.35 3.47
C HIS A 16 -6.04 3.14 4.95
N VAL A 17 -4.88 2.59 5.28
CA VAL A 17 -4.63 2.05 6.63
C VAL A 17 -3.43 2.67 7.35
N TRP A 18 -2.57 3.45 6.69
CA TRP A 18 -1.32 3.95 7.28
C TRP A 18 -1.50 4.75 8.59
N TRP A 19 -2.65 5.40 8.75
CA TRP A 19 -2.96 6.27 9.89
C TRP A 19 -3.45 5.50 11.12
N ASP A 20 -3.79 4.22 10.98
CA ASP A 20 -4.37 3.41 12.06
C ASP A 20 -3.31 3.09 13.12
N ALA A 21 -3.52 3.56 14.36
CA ALA A 21 -2.63 3.32 15.48
C ALA A 21 -2.51 1.82 15.86
N ASP A 22 -3.49 1.01 15.48
CA ASP A 22 -3.56 -0.42 15.76
C ASP A 22 -3.10 -1.29 14.58
N LEU A 23 -2.59 -0.67 13.49
CA LEU A 23 -2.28 -1.33 12.23
C LEU A 23 -1.44 -2.61 12.41
N GLU A 24 -0.33 -2.53 13.15
CA GLU A 24 0.56 -3.67 13.38
C GLU A 24 -0.16 -4.86 14.03
N ARG A 25 -1.02 -4.57 15.01
CA ARG A 25 -1.81 -5.61 15.69
C ARG A 25 -2.82 -6.24 14.73
N GLN A 26 -3.48 -5.44 13.90
CA GLN A 26 -4.47 -5.94 12.94
C GLN A 26 -3.82 -6.73 11.80
N ILE A 27 -2.66 -6.30 11.30
CA ILE A 27 -1.87 -7.04 10.31
C ILE A 27 -1.49 -8.42 10.87
N LYS A 28 -0.98 -8.47 12.11
CA LYS A 28 -0.64 -9.73 12.78
C LYS A 28 -1.85 -10.65 12.90
N ARG A 29 -3.01 -10.12 13.31
CA ARG A 29 -4.26 -10.89 13.39
C ARG A 29 -4.65 -11.45 12.02
N ALA A 30 -4.61 -10.64 10.97
CA ALA A 30 -4.94 -11.09 9.62
C ALA A 30 -3.99 -12.19 9.12
N GLY A 31 -2.69 -12.07 9.42
CA GLY A 31 -1.67 -13.08 9.10
C GLY A 31 -1.88 -14.41 9.83
N GLN A 32 -2.24 -14.38 11.12
CA GLN A 32 -2.51 -15.60 11.91
C GLN A 32 -3.60 -16.49 11.31
N SER A 33 -4.53 -15.90 10.55
CA SER A 33 -5.61 -16.63 9.87
C SER A 33 -5.39 -16.73 8.35
N ASN A 34 -4.18 -16.44 7.86
CA ASN A 34 -3.82 -16.44 6.44
C ASN A 34 -4.78 -15.61 5.56
N ARG A 35 -5.21 -14.45 6.08
CA ARG A 35 -6.24 -13.61 5.44
C ARG A 35 -5.70 -12.41 4.68
N ILE A 36 -4.39 -12.21 4.61
CA ILE A 36 -3.80 -11.12 3.82
C ILE A 36 -3.73 -11.58 2.37
N LEU A 37 -4.60 -11.06 1.50
CA LEU A 37 -4.76 -11.51 0.11
C LEU A 37 -4.01 -10.66 -0.91
N ALA A 38 -3.89 -9.36 -0.65
CA ALA A 38 -3.19 -8.41 -1.50
C ALA A 38 -2.56 -7.32 -0.63
N CYS A 39 -1.48 -6.72 -1.12
CA CYS A 39 -0.89 -5.53 -0.53
C CYS A 39 -0.69 -4.47 -1.62
N HIS A 40 -1.40 -3.35 -1.50
CA HIS A 40 -1.27 -2.22 -2.42
C HIS A 40 -0.44 -1.13 -1.75
N VAL A 41 0.41 -0.48 -2.52
CA VAL A 41 1.33 0.55 -2.05
C VAL A 41 1.20 1.80 -2.90
N CYS A 42 1.02 2.91 -2.20
CA CYS A 42 1.23 4.26 -2.68
C CYS A 42 1.57 5.13 -1.46
N ASP A 43 1.57 6.45 -1.62
CA ASP A 43 1.93 7.36 -0.55
C ASP A 43 0.85 8.41 -0.24
N TRP A 44 0.95 8.97 0.96
CA TRP A 44 0.09 10.06 1.42
C TRP A 44 0.85 11.39 1.31
N LEU A 45 0.42 12.24 0.37
CA LEU A 45 1.06 13.53 0.14
C LEU A 45 0.77 14.52 1.27
N VAL A 46 1.68 15.49 1.47
CA VAL A 46 1.44 16.62 2.37
C VAL A 46 1.75 17.92 1.63
N PRO A 47 0.72 18.73 1.29
CA PRO A 47 -0.72 18.47 1.47
C PRO A 47 -1.29 17.51 0.41
N THR A 48 -2.23 16.64 0.80
CA THR A 48 -3.16 15.96 -0.13
C THR A 48 -4.21 16.96 -0.60
N GLN A 49 -4.39 17.06 -1.91
CA GLN A 49 -5.29 18.03 -2.57
C GLN A 49 -6.63 17.44 -3.01
N ASP A 50 -6.72 16.12 -3.16
CA ASP A 50 -7.95 15.40 -3.49
C ASP A 50 -7.95 14.01 -2.85
N LEU A 51 -9.06 13.62 -2.21
CA LEU A 51 -9.10 12.37 -1.45
C LEU A 51 -9.07 11.12 -2.34
N LEU A 52 -9.47 11.24 -3.61
CA LEU A 52 -9.51 10.10 -4.54
C LEU A 52 -8.32 10.10 -5.49
N THR A 53 -8.02 11.23 -6.10
CA THR A 53 -7.12 11.35 -7.27
C THR A 53 -5.84 12.12 -6.99
N ASP A 54 -5.37 12.13 -5.74
CA ASP A 54 -4.09 12.73 -5.35
C ASP A 54 -3.25 11.81 -4.46
N ARG A 55 -3.21 10.52 -4.80
CA ARG A 55 -2.27 9.56 -4.19
C ARG A 55 -0.83 9.87 -4.65
N GLY A 56 0.12 9.70 -3.73
CA GLY A 56 1.55 9.88 -4.01
C GLY A 56 2.20 8.63 -4.61
N MET A 57 3.25 8.83 -5.41
CA MET A 57 4.19 7.76 -5.73
C MET A 57 4.93 7.35 -4.45
N PRO A 58 5.19 6.05 -4.20
CA PRO A 58 5.99 5.62 -3.06
C PRO A 58 7.26 6.47 -2.86
N GLY A 59 7.40 7.04 -1.65
CA GLY A 59 8.52 7.88 -1.24
C GLY A 59 8.34 9.37 -1.49
N ASP A 60 7.26 9.81 -2.12
CA ASP A 60 6.93 11.24 -2.26
C ASP A 60 6.07 11.78 -1.11
N GLY A 61 5.54 10.90 -0.26
CA GLY A 61 4.66 11.25 0.85
C GLY A 61 5.26 10.93 2.23
N ILE A 62 4.39 10.68 3.20
CA ILE A 62 4.75 10.50 4.61
C ILE A 62 4.52 9.09 5.15
N ILE A 63 4.05 8.14 4.32
CA ILE A 63 3.82 6.78 4.79
C ILE A 63 5.17 6.08 5.03
N ASP A 64 5.33 5.46 6.20
CA ASP A 64 6.48 4.61 6.49
C ASP A 64 6.30 3.22 5.85
N LEU A 65 6.51 3.17 4.53
CA LEU A 65 6.27 1.99 3.69
C LEU A 65 7.12 0.79 4.11
N ARG A 66 8.42 1.01 4.41
CA ARG A 66 9.33 -0.05 4.86
C ARG A 66 8.86 -0.68 6.16
N ARG A 67 8.33 0.12 7.10
CA ARG A 67 7.76 -0.38 8.35
C ARG A 67 6.51 -1.20 8.10
N ILE A 68 5.57 -0.71 7.28
CA ILE A 68 4.35 -1.46 6.95
C ILE A 68 4.69 -2.78 6.24
N ARG A 69 5.60 -2.74 5.25
CA ARG A 69 6.10 -3.94 4.57
C ARG A 69 6.68 -4.95 5.57
N SER A 70 7.52 -4.50 6.50
CA SER A 70 8.10 -5.37 7.52
C SER A 70 7.02 -6.04 8.40
N MET A 71 5.94 -5.33 8.75
CA MET A 71 4.81 -5.90 9.50
C MET A 71 4.07 -6.96 8.69
N VAL A 72 3.83 -6.69 7.41
CA VAL A 72 3.11 -7.58 6.49
C VAL A 72 3.91 -8.85 6.19
N GLU A 73 5.20 -8.74 5.90
CA GLU A 73 6.10 -9.88 5.71
C GLU A 73 6.23 -10.71 7.00
N ALA A 74 6.35 -10.06 8.17
CA ALA A 74 6.37 -10.74 9.46
C ALA A 74 5.05 -11.46 9.79
N ALA A 75 3.94 -11.03 9.19
CA ALA A 75 2.64 -11.69 9.28
C ALA A 75 2.48 -12.86 8.29
N GLY A 76 3.53 -13.17 7.51
CA GLY A 76 3.59 -14.33 6.63
C GLY A 76 3.17 -14.09 5.19
N TYR A 77 3.01 -12.83 4.75
CA TYR A 77 2.72 -12.51 3.36
C TYR A 77 4.01 -12.48 2.53
N ASP A 78 4.08 -13.32 1.50
CA ASP A 78 5.26 -13.55 0.65
C ASP A 78 5.00 -13.30 -0.85
N ARG A 79 3.93 -12.56 -1.17
CA ARG A 79 3.50 -12.26 -2.55
C ARG A 79 3.88 -10.83 -2.96
N CYS A 80 3.49 -10.43 -4.17
CA CYS A 80 3.79 -9.12 -4.74
C CYS A 80 3.14 -7.97 -3.98
N TYR A 81 3.81 -6.81 -3.99
CA TYR A 81 3.24 -5.53 -3.61
C TYR A 81 2.85 -4.77 -4.89
N GLU A 82 1.61 -4.30 -4.94
CA GLU A 82 1.02 -3.65 -6.11
C GLU A 82 1.08 -2.13 -5.98
N ILE A 83 1.69 -1.42 -6.93
CA ILE A 83 1.64 0.04 -6.93
C ILE A 83 0.28 0.51 -7.46
N GLU A 84 -0.53 1.16 -6.62
CA GLU A 84 -1.87 1.66 -6.95
C GLU A 84 -1.97 3.18 -6.75
N ILE A 85 -1.91 3.96 -7.84
CA ILE A 85 -1.86 5.43 -7.78
C ILE A 85 -2.96 6.05 -8.64
N PHE A 86 -3.82 6.85 -8.02
CA PHE A 86 -4.71 7.78 -8.71
C PHE A 86 -4.16 9.20 -8.55
N SER A 87 -3.76 9.83 -9.65
CA SER A 87 -3.06 11.13 -9.61
C SER A 87 -3.41 11.98 -10.82
N SER A 88 -4.57 12.64 -10.76
CA SER A 88 -5.18 13.36 -11.89
C SER A 88 -4.39 14.60 -12.32
N LYS A 89 -3.66 15.21 -11.39
CA LYS A 89 -2.89 16.44 -11.60
C LYS A 89 -1.39 16.22 -11.83
N ASN A 90 -0.91 14.97 -11.76
CA ASN A 90 0.52 14.66 -11.91
C ASN A 90 0.73 13.37 -12.71
N TRP A 91 0.69 12.19 -12.09
CA TRP A 91 1.17 10.96 -12.74
C TRP A 91 0.34 10.53 -13.95
N TRP A 92 -0.96 10.84 -14.00
CA TRP A 92 -1.79 10.57 -15.19
C TRP A 92 -1.46 11.47 -16.38
N GLN A 93 -0.74 12.58 -16.18
CA GLN A 93 -0.38 13.53 -17.24
C GLN A 93 1.02 13.28 -17.81
N ARG A 94 1.77 12.34 -17.23
CA ARG A 94 3.16 12.03 -17.59
C ARG A 94 3.20 10.90 -18.62
N ASN A 95 4.38 10.71 -19.21
CA ASN A 95 4.60 9.60 -20.13
C ASN A 95 4.46 8.27 -19.36
N PRO A 96 3.62 7.31 -19.80
CA PRO A 96 3.45 6.03 -19.13
C PRO A 96 4.76 5.24 -18.90
N ASP A 97 5.72 5.33 -19.82
CA ASP A 97 7.02 4.64 -19.67
C ASP A 97 7.83 5.25 -18.52
N GLU A 98 7.77 6.57 -18.36
CA GLU A 98 8.39 7.28 -17.24
C GLU A 98 7.70 6.91 -15.91
N VAL A 99 6.36 6.81 -15.91
CA VAL A 99 5.59 6.39 -14.73
C VAL A 99 6.02 4.98 -14.32
N LEU A 100 6.05 4.03 -15.25
CA LEU A 100 6.44 2.64 -14.96
C LEU A 100 7.90 2.54 -14.50
N GLN A 101 8.81 3.27 -15.13
CA GLN A 101 10.21 3.28 -14.72
C GLN A 101 10.37 3.83 -13.30
N THR A 102 9.62 4.88 -12.95
CA THR A 102 9.59 5.44 -11.60
C THR A 102 9.00 4.45 -10.60
N CYS A 103 7.90 3.77 -10.94
CA CYS A 103 7.31 2.74 -10.10
C CYS A 103 8.33 1.64 -9.75
N ILE A 104 9.09 1.15 -10.74
CA ILE A 104 10.13 0.12 -10.54
C ILE A 104 11.22 0.65 -9.60
N GLU A 105 11.73 1.85 -9.86
CA GLU A 105 12.78 2.47 -9.05
C GLU A 105 12.33 2.66 -7.60
N ARG A 106 11.13 3.21 -7.39
CA ARG A 106 10.58 3.44 -6.04
C ARG A 106 10.24 2.15 -5.33
N HIS A 107 9.72 1.15 -6.03
CA HIS A 107 9.51 -0.18 -5.44
C HIS A 107 10.82 -0.81 -4.93
N GLN A 108 11.94 -0.60 -5.63
CA GLN A 108 13.23 -1.16 -5.21
C GLN A 108 13.88 -0.39 -4.05
N THR A 109 13.56 0.90 -3.90
CA THR A 109 14.28 1.80 -3.00
C THR A 109 13.51 2.17 -1.74
N VAL A 110 12.18 2.22 -1.78
CA VAL A 110 11.37 2.73 -0.67
C VAL A 110 10.23 1.81 -0.23
N VAL A 111 9.80 0.86 -1.07
CA VAL A 111 8.84 -0.19 -0.69
C VAL A 111 9.60 -1.34 -0.06
#